data_AF-A0AAV4DPI9-F1
#
_entry.id   AF-A0AAV4DPI9-F1
#
_cell.length_a   1.000
_cell.length_b   1.000
_cell.length_c   1.000
_cell.angle_alpha   90.00
_cell.angle_beta   90.00
_cell.angle_gamma   90.00
#
_symmetry.space_group_name_H-M   'P 1'
#
loop_
_entity.id
_entity.type
_entity.pdbx_description
1 polymer ?
#
loop_
_entity_poly.entity_id
_entity_poly.type
_entity_poly.pdbx_seq_one_letter_code
_entity_poly.pdbx_strand_id
1 'polypeptide(L)'
;MRNLENHPGIKVGGKNINNLRYADDTVLIAENKEDLQKLLNIVEEESRKKGLELNSKKTEVMVISRKQESPKCDIFINKVKLKQTEKFKYLATIISNDGKTNREISARITKAKINFQKIKTILTNKHIAIETSPPVLHRTCSNVWMRSMDNLEANSK
;
A
#
# COMPACT_ATOMS: atom_id res chain seq x y z
N MET A 1 2.92 -18.44 9.91
CA MET A 1 2.40 -18.68 8.55
C MET A 1 3.55 -19.05 7.61
N ARG A 2 4.19 -20.21 7.82
CA ARG A 2 5.03 -20.85 6.78
C ARG A 2 4.21 -21.78 5.88
N ASN A 3 2.97 -22.09 6.29
CA ASN A 3 2.06 -23.00 5.60
C ASN A 3 1.53 -22.50 4.25
N LEU A 4 1.93 -21.32 3.77
CA LEU A 4 1.48 -20.81 2.47
C LEU A 4 2.41 -21.26 1.33
N GLU A 5 3.61 -21.78 1.58
CA GLU A 5 4.62 -22.05 0.54
C GLU A 5 4.15 -23.02 -0.57
N ASN A 6 3.22 -23.94 -0.25
CA ASN A 6 2.66 -24.90 -1.20
C ASN A 6 1.30 -24.48 -1.80
N HIS A 7 0.85 -23.26 -1.55
CA HIS A 7 -0.45 -22.78 -2.03
C HIS A 7 -0.32 -21.94 -3.32
N PRO A 8 -1.38 -21.94 -4.16
CA PRO A 8 -1.43 -21.13 -5.37
C PRO A 8 -1.17 -19.66 -5.08
N GLY A 9 -0.53 -18.99 -6.03
CA GLY A 9 -0.14 -17.59 -5.98
C GLY A 9 0.15 -17.10 -7.40
N ILE A 10 0.83 -15.96 -7.51
CA ILE A 10 1.27 -15.40 -8.79
C ILE A 10 2.74 -15.69 -9.04
N LYS A 11 3.08 -16.09 -10.27
CA LYS A 11 4.48 -16.31 -10.69
C LYS A 11 5.15 -14.99 -11.07
N VAL A 12 6.21 -14.63 -10.34
CA VAL A 12 7.05 -13.46 -10.63
C VAL A 12 8.49 -13.91 -10.69
N GLY A 13 9.14 -13.76 -11.86
CA GLY A 13 10.55 -14.14 -12.04
C GLY A 13 10.83 -15.62 -11.74
N GLY A 14 9.88 -16.52 -12.06
CA GLY A 14 10.00 -17.96 -11.79
C GLY A 14 9.69 -18.38 -10.36
N LYS A 15 9.42 -17.44 -9.44
CA LYS A 15 9.03 -17.73 -8.05
C LYS A 15 7.53 -17.52 -7.87
N ASN A 16 6.90 -18.41 -7.11
CA ASN A 16 5.50 -18.26 -6.72
C ASN A 16 5.42 -17.31 -5.51
N ILE A 17 4.63 -16.25 -5.63
CA ILE A 17 4.39 -15.27 -4.56
C ILE A 17 2.90 -15.29 -4.25
N ASN A 18 2.55 -15.58 -2.99
CA ASN A 18 1.16 -15.59 -2.53
C ASN A 18 0.90 -14.65 -1.35
N ASN A 19 1.95 -14.13 -0.72
CA ASN A 19 1.82 -13.14 0.34
C ASN A 19 2.98 -12.14 0.33
N LEU A 20 2.67 -10.90 0.73
CA LEU A 20 3.64 -9.85 1.06
C LEU A 20 3.36 -9.41 2.48
N ARG A 21 4.40 -9.32 3.32
CA ARG A 21 4.25 -9.04 4.75
C ARG A 21 5.16 -7.90 5.13
N TYR A 22 4.62 -6.92 5.82
CA TYR A 22 5.39 -5.79 6.35
C TYR A 22 4.80 -5.35 7.69
N ALA A 23 5.63 -5.33 8.73
CA ALA A 23 5.18 -5.06 10.11
C ALA A 23 3.93 -5.90 10.47
N ASP A 24 2.82 -5.23 10.79
CA ASP A 24 1.51 -5.78 11.12
C ASP A 24 0.60 -6.00 9.90
N ASP A 25 0.97 -5.50 8.71
CA ASP A 25 0.20 -5.67 7.47
C ASP A 25 0.59 -6.96 6.73
N THR A 26 -0.42 -7.66 6.21
CA THR A 26 -0.25 -8.82 5.32
C THR A 26 -1.16 -8.68 4.10
N VAL A 27 -0.55 -8.74 2.91
CA VAL A 27 -1.24 -8.76 1.62
C VAL A 27 -1.22 -10.19 1.09
N LEU A 28 -2.38 -10.71 0.69
CA LEU A 28 -2.51 -12.00 0.03
C LEU A 28 -2.76 -11.79 -1.46
N ILE A 29 -2.15 -12.63 -2.31
CA ILE A 29 -2.22 -12.49 -3.76
C ILE A 29 -2.45 -13.84 -4.41
N ALA A 30 -3.41 -13.91 -5.32
CA ALA A 30 -3.72 -15.08 -6.12
C ALA A 30 -4.21 -14.66 -7.51
N GLU A 31 -4.16 -15.59 -8.47
CA GLU A 31 -4.61 -15.37 -9.85
C GLU A 31 -6.13 -15.36 -10.01
N ASN A 32 -6.86 -16.04 -9.11
CA ASN A 32 -8.30 -16.17 -9.14
C ASN A 32 -8.92 -16.00 -7.74
N LYS A 33 -10.25 -15.83 -7.71
CA LYS A 33 -11.03 -15.55 -6.50
C LYS A 33 -11.01 -16.76 -5.55
N GLU A 34 -11.15 -17.96 -6.10
CA GLU A 34 -11.27 -19.20 -5.34
C GLU A 34 -9.98 -19.48 -4.54
N ASP A 35 -8.82 -19.27 -5.16
CA ASP A 35 -7.53 -19.43 -4.52
C ASP A 35 -7.27 -18.32 -3.49
N LEU A 36 -7.69 -17.08 -3.78
CA LEU A 36 -7.62 -16.00 -2.79
C LEU A 36 -8.45 -16.31 -1.54
N GLN A 37 -9.66 -16.84 -1.71
CA GLN A 37 -10.51 -17.26 -0.58
C GLN A 37 -9.87 -18.40 0.22
N LYS A 38 -9.24 -19.39 -0.44
CA LYS A 38 -8.53 -20.47 0.25
C LYS A 38 -7.35 -19.93 1.06
N LEU A 39 -6.52 -19.05 0.48
CA LEU A 39 -5.39 -18.42 1.18
C LEU A 39 -5.88 -17.66 2.42
N LEU A 40 -6.97 -16.91 2.27
CA LEU A 40 -7.56 -16.14 3.37
C LEU A 40 -8.07 -17.04 4.49
N ASN A 41 -8.74 -18.15 4.16
CA ASN A 41 -9.24 -19.10 5.16
C ASN A 41 -8.09 -19.73 5.95
N ILE A 42 -6.98 -20.07 5.29
CA ILE A 42 -5.78 -20.61 5.95
C ILE A 42 -5.19 -19.57 6.91
N VAL A 43 -5.10 -18.32 6.46
CA VAL A 43 -4.59 -17.21 7.27
C VAL A 43 -5.50 -16.95 8.48
N GLU A 44 -6.81 -17.00 8.29
CA GLU A 44 -7.80 -16.87 9.37
C GLU A 44 -7.66 -17.99 10.39
N GLU A 45 -7.59 -19.25 9.94
CA GLU A 45 -7.45 -20.41 10.83
C GLU A 45 -6.15 -20.35 11.64
N GLU A 46 -5.03 -20.05 10.99
CA GLU A 46 -3.72 -19.92 11.64
C GLU A 46 -3.64 -18.72 12.58
N SER A 47 -4.35 -17.63 12.28
CA SER A 47 -4.46 -16.49 13.18
C SER A 47 -5.25 -16.87 14.43
N ARG A 48 -6.38 -17.56 14.25
CA ARG A 48 -7.24 -18.01 15.36
C ARG A 48 -6.52 -18.99 16.28
N LYS A 49 -5.72 -19.92 15.74
CA LYS A 49 -4.85 -20.81 16.54
C LYS A 49 -3.87 -20.06 17.44
N LYS A 50 -3.50 -18.84 17.06
CA LYS A 50 -2.60 -17.95 17.81
C LYS A 50 -3.34 -16.93 18.67
N GLY A 51 -4.67 -17.03 18.78
CA GLY A 51 -5.50 -16.07 19.52
C GLY A 51 -5.65 -14.72 18.83
N LEU A 52 -5.38 -14.64 17.52
CA LEU A 52 -5.56 -13.43 16.70
C LEU A 52 -6.82 -13.56 15.84
N GLU A 53 -7.50 -12.44 15.63
CA GLU A 53 -8.69 -12.35 14.77
C GLU A 53 -8.47 -11.32 13.65
N LEU A 54 -8.88 -11.67 12.43
CA LEU A 54 -8.81 -10.75 11.30
C LEU A 54 -9.95 -9.73 11.38
N ASN A 55 -9.61 -8.45 11.34
CA ASN A 55 -10.60 -7.38 11.36
C ASN A 55 -11.20 -7.17 9.96
N SER A 56 -12.36 -7.77 9.70
CA SER A 56 -13.08 -7.68 8.41
C SER A 56 -13.40 -6.25 7.96
N LYS A 57 -13.49 -5.27 8.88
CA LYS A 57 -13.70 -3.86 8.53
C LYS A 57 -12.44 -3.18 7.99
N LYS A 58 -11.26 -3.63 8.45
CA LYS A 58 -9.96 -3.12 7.99
C LYS A 58 -9.43 -3.88 6.78
N THR A 59 -9.86 -5.12 6.58
CA THR A 59 -9.45 -5.93 5.42
C THR A 59 -10.24 -5.54 4.18
N GLU A 60 -9.53 -5.11 3.14
CA GLU A 60 -10.12 -4.79 1.83
C GLU A 60 -9.61 -5.78 0.77
N VAL A 61 -10.41 -5.99 -0.29
CA VAL A 61 -10.02 -6.77 -1.47
C VAL A 61 -9.89 -5.85 -2.67
N MET A 62 -8.89 -6.12 -3.52
CA MET A 62 -8.72 -5.41 -4.79
C MET A 62 -8.53 -6.43 -5.91
N VAL A 63 -9.17 -6.18 -7.05
CA VAL A 63 -8.92 -6.93 -8.27
C VAL A 63 -8.11 -6.06 -9.21
N ILE A 64 -6.93 -6.53 -9.59
CA ILE A 64 -6.10 -5.85 -10.59
C ILE A 64 -6.40 -6.44 -11.96
N SER A 65 -6.94 -5.64 -12.88
CA SER A 65 -7.29 -6.07 -14.23
C SER A 65 -7.10 -4.96 -15.24
N ARG A 66 -6.74 -5.33 -16.48
CA ARG A 66 -6.69 -4.39 -17.62
C ARG A 66 -8.07 -4.15 -18.25
N LYS A 67 -9.11 -4.85 -17.80
CA LYS A 67 -10.49 -4.67 -18.27
C LYS A 67 -11.01 -3.29 -17.84
N GLN A 68 -11.92 -2.69 -18.64
CA GLN A 68 -12.53 -1.41 -18.30
C GLN A 68 -13.33 -1.48 -16.99
N GLU A 69 -14.04 -2.59 -16.77
CA GLU A 69 -14.73 -2.86 -15.52
C GLU A 69 -14.00 -3.98 -14.76
N SER A 70 -13.69 -3.71 -13.48
CA SER A 70 -13.14 -4.72 -12.61
C SER A 70 -14.21 -5.77 -12.29
N PRO A 71 -13.92 -7.07 -12.47
CA PRO A 71 -14.90 -8.10 -12.14
C PRO A 71 -15.21 -8.08 -10.64
N LYS A 72 -16.44 -8.46 -10.29
CA LYS A 72 -16.84 -8.62 -8.89
C LYS A 72 -16.05 -9.77 -8.25
N CYS A 73 -15.43 -9.50 -7.12
CA CYS A 73 -14.67 -10.48 -6.34
C CYS A 73 -15.26 -10.54 -4.93
N ASP A 74 -16.21 -11.45 -4.76
CA ASP A 74 -16.84 -11.69 -3.48
C ASP A 74 -15.95 -12.63 -2.64
N ILE A 75 -15.26 -12.03 -1.67
CA ILE A 75 -14.43 -12.70 -0.66
C ILE A 75 -15.06 -12.48 0.71
N PHE A 76 -15.01 -13.50 1.56
CA PHE A 76 -15.65 -13.51 2.87
C PHE A 76 -14.68 -13.87 3.99
N ILE A 77 -14.83 -13.22 5.16
CA ILE A 77 -14.20 -13.59 6.44
C ILE A 77 -15.34 -13.82 7.43
N ASN A 78 -15.42 -14.97 8.10
CA ASN A 78 -16.52 -15.29 9.02
C ASN A 78 -17.93 -14.99 8.47
N LYS A 79 -18.17 -15.27 7.17
CA LYS A 79 -19.42 -14.94 6.42
C LYS A 79 -19.68 -13.44 6.19
N VAL A 80 -18.79 -12.55 6.64
CA VAL A 80 -18.81 -11.11 6.32
C VAL A 80 -18.10 -10.88 5.01
N LYS A 81 -18.80 -10.27 4.04
CA LYS A 81 -18.23 -9.90 2.75
C LYS A 81 -17.24 -8.75 2.92
N LEU A 82 -16.04 -8.91 2.37
CA LEU A 82 -15.02 -7.86 2.36
C LEU A 82 -15.36 -6.75 1.36
N LYS A 83 -14.93 -5.54 1.68
CA LYS A 83 -15.09 -4.38 0.80
C LYS A 83 -14.13 -4.48 -0.38
N GLN A 84 -14.67 -4.48 -1.60
CA GLN A 84 -13.87 -4.36 -2.82
C GLN A 84 -13.53 -2.89 -3.08
N THR A 85 -12.25 -2.56 -3.24
CA THR A 85 -11.77 -1.20 -3.51
C THR A 85 -11.03 -1.11 -4.84
N GLU A 86 -11.09 0.07 -5.48
CA GLU A 86 -10.38 0.37 -6.72
C GLU A 86 -8.99 0.95 -6.48
N LYS A 87 -8.79 1.59 -5.32
CA LYS A 87 -7.54 2.20 -4.92
C LYS A 87 -7.22 1.85 -3.48
N PHE A 88 -5.97 1.54 -3.23
CA PHE A 88 -5.49 1.18 -1.91
C PHE A 88 -4.14 1.82 -1.67
N LYS A 89 -3.90 2.26 -0.44
CA LYS A 89 -2.63 2.89 -0.06
C LYS A 89 -1.84 1.90 0.78
N TYR A 90 -0.73 1.43 0.22
CA TYR A 90 0.16 0.48 0.89
C TYR A 90 1.56 1.10 0.99
N LEU A 91 2.11 1.20 2.20
CA LEU A 91 3.44 1.80 2.46
C LEU A 91 3.61 3.18 1.79
N ALA A 92 2.61 4.05 2.00
CA ALA A 92 2.53 5.38 1.39
C ALA A 92 2.44 5.44 -0.14
N THR A 93 2.33 4.29 -0.82
CA THR A 93 2.20 4.18 -2.27
C THR A 93 0.76 3.84 -2.65
N ILE A 94 0.22 4.55 -3.64
CA ILE A 94 -1.13 4.27 -4.15
C ILE A 94 -1.05 3.14 -5.19
N ILE A 95 -1.78 2.08 -4.93
CA ILE A 95 -2.02 0.96 -5.85
C ILE A 95 -3.43 1.13 -6.43
N SER A 96 -3.55 1.00 -7.75
CA SER A 96 -4.82 1.10 -8.48
C SER A 96 -5.19 -0.24 -9.13
N ASN A 97 -6.49 -0.51 -9.23
CA ASN A 97 -7.05 -1.70 -9.87
C ASN A 97 -6.73 -1.83 -11.36
N ASP A 98 -6.46 -0.72 -12.06
CA ASP A 98 -6.05 -0.73 -13.47
C ASP A 98 -4.56 -1.10 -13.67
N GLY A 99 -3.82 -1.31 -12.57
CA GLY A 99 -2.39 -1.64 -12.58
C GLY A 99 -1.50 -0.49 -13.07
N LYS A 100 -2.03 0.74 -13.22
CA LYS A 100 -1.26 1.89 -13.72
C LYS A 100 -0.64 2.68 -12.59
N THR A 101 0.61 3.09 -12.78
CA THR A 101 1.37 3.90 -11.80
C THR A 101 1.12 5.41 -11.94
N ASN A 102 0.42 5.86 -13.00
CA ASN A 102 0.21 7.28 -13.30
C ASN A 102 -0.42 8.06 -12.13
N ARG A 103 -1.35 7.44 -11.39
CA ARG A 103 -1.99 8.07 -10.22
C ARG A 103 -0.99 8.32 -9.10
N GLU A 104 -0.15 7.34 -8.79
CA GLU A 104 0.89 7.47 -7.78
C GLU A 104 1.96 8.49 -8.18
N ILE A 105 2.39 8.47 -9.45
CA ILE A 105 3.36 9.45 -9.98
C ILE A 105 2.80 10.87 -9.83
N SER A 106 1.56 11.08 -10.24
CA SER A 106 0.88 12.37 -10.11
C SER A 106 0.76 12.81 -8.65
N ALA A 107 0.45 11.89 -7.74
CA ALA A 107 0.38 12.16 -6.30
C ALA A 107 1.74 12.58 -5.74
N ARG A 108 2.83 11.89 -6.11
CA ARG A 108 4.20 12.25 -5.70
C ARG A 108 4.63 13.61 -6.25
N ILE A 109 4.35 13.90 -7.52
CA ILE A 109 4.63 15.21 -8.13
C ILE A 109 3.88 16.32 -7.39
N THR A 110 2.59 16.11 -7.11
CA THR A 110 1.75 17.09 -6.40
C THR A 110 2.30 17.37 -5.00
N LYS A 111 2.66 16.32 -4.26
CA LYS A 111 3.25 16.45 -2.94
C LYS A 111 4.60 17.18 -2.97
N ALA A 112 5.46 16.85 -3.93
CA ALA A 112 6.73 17.54 -4.13
C ALA A 112 6.51 19.04 -4.44
N LYS A 113 5.55 19.36 -5.32
CA LYS A 113 5.19 20.75 -5.65
C LYS A 113 4.70 21.50 -4.40
N ILE A 114 3.81 20.93 -3.61
CA ILE A 114 3.30 21.55 -2.38
C ILE A 114 4.44 21.83 -1.40
N ASN A 115 5.33 20.87 -1.20
CA ASN A 115 6.47 21.04 -0.31
C ASN A 115 7.46 22.08 -0.84
N PHE A 116 7.74 22.08 -2.14
CA PHE A 116 8.57 23.10 -2.77
C PHE A 116 7.98 24.51 -2.57
N GLN A 117 6.67 24.70 -2.76
CA GLN A 117 6.04 26.01 -2.54
C GLN A 117 6.24 26.51 -1.10
N LYS A 118 6.23 25.63 -0.10
CA LYS A 118 6.46 26.01 1.32
C LYS A 118 7.86 26.57 1.58
N ILE A 119 8.87 26.11 0.83
CA ILE A 119 10.27 26.52 1.02
C ILE A 119 10.81 27.33 -0.17
N LYS A 120 9.92 27.72 -1.10
CA LYS A 120 10.28 28.39 -2.35
C LYS A 120 11.07 29.67 -2.10
N THR A 121 10.63 30.49 -1.14
CA THR A 121 11.28 31.77 -0.80
C THR A 121 12.73 31.60 -0.37
N ILE A 122 13.06 30.49 0.31
CA ILE A 122 14.42 30.15 0.71
C ILE A 122 15.20 29.61 -0.49
N LEU A 123 14.63 28.63 -1.21
CA LEU A 123 15.33 27.97 -2.32
C LEU A 123 15.58 28.87 -3.54
N THR A 124 14.77 29.91 -3.75
CA THR A 124 14.92 30.84 -4.88
C THR A 124 15.58 32.16 -4.49
N ASN A 125 16.11 32.29 -3.27
CA ASN A 125 16.76 33.51 -2.81
C ASN A 125 18.20 33.60 -3.33
N LYS A 126 18.48 34.63 -4.13
CA LYS A 126 19.81 34.89 -4.72
C LYS A 126 20.87 35.30 -3.69
N HIS A 127 20.45 35.71 -2.49
CA HIS A 127 21.34 36.14 -1.41
C HIS A 127 21.71 35.00 -0.44
N ILE A 128 21.12 33.82 -0.61
CA ILE A 128 21.49 32.63 0.18
C ILE A 128 22.60 31.90 -0.59
N ALA A 129 23.76 31.77 0.04
CA ALA A 129 24.89 31.07 -0.53
C ALA A 129 24.52 29.61 -0.84
N ILE A 130 24.96 29.11 -2.00
CA ILE A 130 24.70 27.74 -2.44
C ILE A 130 25.26 26.72 -1.43
N GLU A 131 26.31 27.07 -0.68
CA GLU A 131 26.93 26.22 0.36
C GLU A 131 26.02 25.96 1.58
N THR A 132 25.10 26.86 1.93
CA THR A 132 24.12 26.66 3.02
C THR A 132 22.83 25.95 2.56
N SER A 133 22.65 25.76 1.25
CA SER A 133 21.45 25.14 0.66
C SER A 133 21.34 23.62 0.88
N PRO A 134 22.41 22.79 0.72
CA PRO A 134 22.34 21.34 0.95
C PRO A 134 21.96 20.94 2.39
N PRO A 135 22.49 21.56 3.47
CA PRO A 135 22.07 21.27 4.84
C PRO A 135 20.61 21.63 5.11
N VAL A 136 20.12 22.74 4.55
CA VAL A 136 18.72 23.19 4.68
C VAL A 136 17.78 22.24 3.93
N LEU A 137 18.16 21.82 2.72
CA LEU A 137 17.43 20.81 1.94
C LEU A 137 17.41 19.46 2.64
N HIS A 138 18.54 18.99 3.18
CA HIS A 138 18.59 17.74 3.94
C HIS A 138 17.65 17.81 5.16
N ARG A 139 17.71 18.88 5.94
CA ARG A 139 16.88 19.03 7.14
C ARG A 139 15.39 19.20 6.83
N THR A 140 15.04 19.92 5.75
CA THR A 140 13.64 20.07 5.32
C THR A 140 13.11 18.82 4.64
N CYS A 141 13.88 18.12 3.81
CA CYS A 141 13.50 16.85 3.21
C CYS A 141 13.34 15.75 4.26
N SER A 142 14.25 15.63 5.24
CA SER A 142 14.10 14.70 6.37
C SER A 142 12.86 15.02 7.21
N ASN A 143 12.59 16.30 7.51
CA ASN A 143 11.38 16.70 8.24
C ASN A 143 10.09 16.49 7.43
N VAL A 144 10.13 16.63 6.11
CA VAL A 144 9.01 16.34 5.21
C VAL A 144 8.77 14.84 5.10
N TRP A 145 9.83 14.03 5.12
CA TRP A 145 9.76 12.57 5.14
C TRP A 145 9.14 12.09 6.46
N MET A 146 9.63 12.58 7.61
CA MET A 146 9.07 12.27 8.93
C MET A 146 7.64 12.78 9.11
N ARG A 147 7.33 14.05 8.79
CA ARG A 147 5.95 14.58 8.86
C ARG A 147 4.99 13.91 7.90
N SER A 148 5.49 13.33 6.82
CA SER A 148 4.67 12.52 5.94
C SER A 148 4.42 11.12 6.49
N MET A 149 5.24 10.60 7.41
CA MET A 149 4.94 9.40 8.18
C MET A 149 3.95 9.73 9.29
N ASP A 150 4.08 10.86 9.98
CA ASP A 150 3.14 11.29 11.03
C ASP A 150 1.70 11.53 10.49
N ASN A 151 1.57 12.13 9.30
CA ASN A 151 0.27 12.31 8.63
C ASN A 151 -0.33 11.01 8.07
N LEU A 152 0.41 9.90 8.04
CA LEU A 152 -0.13 8.58 7.69
C LEU A 152 -0.81 7.93 8.90
N GLU A 153 -0.27 8.12 10.10
CA GLU A 153 -0.88 7.63 11.34
C GLU A 153 -2.16 8.39 11.70
N ALA A 154 -2.20 9.69 11.44
CA ALA A 154 -3.37 10.54 11.75
C ALA A 154 -4.60 10.26 10.86
N ASN A 155 -4.42 9.65 9.69
CA ASN A 155 -5.50 9.38 8.72
C ASN A 155 -5.89 7.89 8.63
N SER A 156 -5.45 7.10 9.61
CA SER A 156 -5.72 5.66 9.77
C SER A 156 -6.65 5.36 10.97
N LYS A 157 -7.30 6.38 11.53
CA LYS A 157 -8.35 6.23 12.56
C LYS A 157 -9.74 6.43 11.96
#